data_AF-A0A920L0W9-F1
#
_entry.id   AF-A0A920L0W9-F1
#
_cell.length_a   1.000
_cell.length_b   1.000
_cell.length_c   1.000
_cell.angle_alpha   90.00
_cell.angle_beta   90.00
_cell.angle_gamma   90.00
#
_symmetry.space_group_name_H-M   'P 1'
#
loop_
_entity.id
_entity.type
_entity.pdbx_description
1 polymer ?
#
loop_
_entity_poly.entity_id
_entity_poly.type
_entity_poly.pdbx_seq_one_letter_code
_entity_poly.pdbx_strand_id
1 'polypeptide(L)' 'MDGFDELSSKAEKDMKRVEGIGLSGHMHSAILMDSTDKPIGNAILHNDVRAEKKAHELNEKFPI' A
#
# COMPACT_ATOMS: atom_id res chain seq x y z
N MET A 1 8.53 6.62 -16.87
CA MET A 1 8.73 7.83 -16.05
C MET A 1 7.70 7.75 -14.95
N ASP A 2 8.14 7.64 -13.70
CA ASP A 2 7.21 7.64 -12.58
C ASP A 2 6.78 9.07 -12.23
N GLY A 3 5.94 9.21 -11.20
CA GLY A 3 5.39 10.52 -10.81
C GLY A 3 6.44 11.49 -10.29
N PHE A 4 7.52 11.01 -9.67
CA PHE A 4 8.58 11.88 -9.15
C PHE A 4 9.53 12.33 -10.26
N ASP A 5 9.88 11.43 -11.18
CA ASP A 5 10.66 11.78 -12.36
C ASP A 5 9.98 12.92 -13.14
N GLU A 6 8.66 12.78 -13.40
CA GLU A 6 7.89 13.77 -14.13
C GLU A 6 7.90 15.12 -13.39
N LEU A 7 7.64 15.10 -12.07
CA LEU A 7 7.66 16.30 -11.25
C LEU A 7 9.03 16.99 -11.25
N SER A 8 10.11 16.22 -11.14
CA SER A 8 11.48 16.73 -11.18
C SER A 8 11.81 17.39 -12.51
N SER A 9 11.32 16.84 -13.63
CA SER A 9 11.54 17.42 -14.96
C SER A 9 10.77 18.73 -15.18
N LYS A 10 9.57 18.85 -14.60
CA LYS A 10 8.68 20.00 -14.78
C LYS A 10 8.92 21.13 -13.79
N ALA A 11 9.41 20.82 -12.58
CA ALA A 11 9.53 21.77 -11.48
C ALA A 11 10.88 21.64 -10.75
N GLU A 12 11.99 21.55 -11.49
CA GLU A 12 13.33 21.25 -10.95
C GLU A 12 13.74 22.10 -9.74
N LYS A 13 13.52 23.42 -9.79
CA LYS A 13 13.90 24.35 -8.71
C LYS A 13 13.10 24.12 -7.43
N ASP A 14 11.80 23.85 -7.55
CA ASP A 14 10.93 23.61 -6.40
C ASP A 14 11.12 22.19 -5.87
N MET A 15 11.33 21.21 -6.74
CA MET A 15 11.66 19.84 -6.37
C MET A 15 12.94 19.77 -5.52
N LYS A 16 13.96 20.59 -5.85
CA LYS A 16 15.20 20.74 -5.05
C LYS A 16 14.98 21.33 -3.65
N ARG A 17 13.81 21.91 -3.37
CA ARG A 17 13.46 22.56 -2.09
C ARG A 17 12.44 21.76 -1.28
N VAL A 18 12.12 20.52 -1.67
CA VAL A 18 11.22 19.65 -0.90
C VAL A 18 11.86 19.30 0.44
N GLU A 19 11.25 19.74 1.52
CA GLU A 19 11.70 19.48 2.90
C GLU A 19 10.92 18.35 3.58
N GLY A 20 9.82 17.89 2.98
CA GLY A 20 8.99 16.83 3.54
C GLY A 20 8.13 16.14 2.50
N ILE A 21 7.87 14.85 2.71
CA ILE A 21 7.02 14.01 1.86
C ILE A 21 5.95 13.36 2.73
N GLY A 22 4.69 13.67 2.44
CA GLY A 22 3.54 12.97 3.01
C GLY A 22 3.17 11.78 2.13
N LEU A 23 3.06 10.60 2.74
CA LEU A 23 2.60 9.40 2.04
C LEU A 23 1.13 9.15 2.34
N SER A 24 0.38 8.78 1.31
CA SER A 24 -1.02 8.36 1.41
C SER A 24 -1.24 7.16 0.49
N GLY A 25 -2.18 6.29 0.84
CA GLY A 25 -2.47 5.09 0.08
C GLY A 25 -3.75 4.41 0.55
N HIS A 26 -4.20 3.43 -0.22
CA HIS A 26 -5.36 2.62 0.12
C HIS A 26 -5.08 1.79 1.39
N MET A 27 -6.05 1.76 2.31
CA MET A 27 -5.97 0.96 3.53
C MET A 27 -6.26 -0.53 3.26
N HIS A 28 -6.07 -1.37 4.29
CA HIS A 28 -6.50 -2.77 4.36
C HIS A 28 -6.00 -3.71 3.24
N SER A 29 -4.91 -3.35 2.57
CA SER A 29 -4.25 -4.26 1.65
C SER A 29 -3.27 -5.17 2.39
N ALA A 30 -3.22 -6.45 2.02
CA ALA A 30 -2.24 -7.39 2.55
C ALA A 30 -1.08 -7.56 1.57
N ILE A 31 0.13 -7.20 2.02
CA ILE A 31 1.40 -7.35 1.29
C ILE A 31 2.23 -8.38 2.05
N LEU A 32 2.48 -9.53 1.44
CA LEU A 32 3.26 -10.62 2.05
C LEU A 32 4.70 -10.51 1.58
N MET A 33 5.63 -10.42 2.53
CA MET A 33 7.06 -10.28 2.30
C MET A 33 7.78 -11.53 2.80
N ASP A 34 8.84 -11.94 2.11
CA ASP A 34 9.76 -12.98 2.60
C ASP A 34 10.80 -12.40 3.58
N SER A 35 11.68 -13.27 4.09
CA SER A 35 12.74 -12.89 5.03
C SER A 35 13.81 -11.94 4.45
N THR A 36 13.76 -11.66 3.15
CA THR A 36 14.67 -10.76 2.45
C THR A 36 13.98 -9.48 1.97
N ASP A 37 12.81 -9.18 2.54
CA ASP A 37 11.97 -8.06 2.16
C ASP A 37 11.55 -8.08 0.68
N LYS A 38 11.35 -9.28 0.10
CA LYS A 38 10.79 -9.41 -1.24
C LYS A 38 9.31 -9.80 -1.20
N PRO A 39 8.47 -9.22 -2.07
CA PRO A 39 7.08 -9.65 -2.18
C PRO A 39 6.97 -11.12 -2.58
N ILE A 40 6.17 -11.89 -1.84
CA ILE A 40 5.85 -13.30 -2.15
C ILE A 40 4.89 -13.39 -3.34
N GLY A 41 4.12 -12.34 -3.62
CA GLY A 41 3.19 -12.25 -4.73
C GLY A 41 2.49 -10.89 -4.79
N ASN A 42 1.40 -10.82 -5.57
CA ASN A 42 0.59 -9.61 -5.68
C ASN A 42 -0.09 -9.28 -4.34
N ALA A 43 -0.23 -7.98 -4.06
CA ALA A 43 -1.01 -7.51 -2.93
C ALA A 43 -2.47 -7.97 -3.04
N ILE A 44 -3.07 -8.35 -1.91
CA ILE A 44 -4.52 -8.57 -1.80
C ILE A 44 -5.13 -7.23 -1.39
N LEU A 45 -5.95 -6.64 -2.27
CA LEU A 45 -6.49 -5.30 -2.07
C LEU A 45 -7.70 -5.29 -1.13
N HIS A 46 -8.05 -4.12 -0.62
CA HIS A 46 -9.19 -3.92 0.28
C HIS A 46 -10.55 -4.36 -0.29
N ASN A 47 -10.70 -4.32 -1.62
CA ASN A 47 -11.92 -4.70 -2.33
C ASN A 47 -11.94 -6.18 -2.73
N ASP A 48 -10.96 -6.96 -2.27
CA ASP A 48 -10.90 -8.39 -2.49
C ASP A 48 -11.74 -9.14 -1.44
N VAL A 49 -12.69 -9.95 -1.90
CA VAL A 49 -13.65 -10.68 -1.06
C VAL A 49 -13.34 -12.17 -0.90
N ARG A 50 -12.18 -12.65 -1.38
CA ARG A 50 -11.84 -14.09 -1.37
C ARG A 50 -11.77 -14.72 0.04
N ALA A 51 -11.63 -13.89 1.08
CA ALA A 51 -11.48 -14.31 2.47
C ALA A 51 -12.78 -14.19 3.30
N GLU A 52 -13.92 -13.91 2.68
CA GLU A 52 -15.21 -13.66 3.36
C GLU A 52 -15.55 -14.69 4.44
N LYS A 53 -15.45 -15.99 4.14
CA LYS A 53 -15.73 -17.06 5.12
C LYS A 53 -14.88 -16.95 6.38
N LYS A 54 -13.57 -16.67 6.23
CA LYS A 54 -12.65 -16.57 7.38
C LYS A 54 -12.90 -15.28 8.16
N ALA A 55 -13.27 -14.20 7.47
CA ALA A 55 -13.67 -12.96 8.12
C ALA A 55 -14.92 -13.18 9.00
N HIS A 56 -15.91 -13.94 8.50
CA HIS A 56 -17.08 -14.31 9.29
C HIS A 56 -16.71 -15.17 10.52
N GLU A 57 -15.91 -16.23 10.32
CA GLU A 57 -15.43 -17.10 11.42
C GLU A 57 -14.69 -16.29 12.51
N LEU A 58 -13.87 -15.30 12.12
CA LEU A 58 -13.17 -14.43 13.06
C LEU A 58 -14.12 -13.51 13.82
N ASN A 59 -15.10 -12.92 13.15
CA ASN A 59 -16.10 -12.06 13.78
C ASN A 59 -16.96 -12.83 14.80
N GLU A 60 -17.34 -14.07 14.50
CA GLU A 60 -18.06 -14.94 15.45
C GLU A 60 -17.19 -15.29 16.67
N LYS A 61 -15.90 -15.56 16.44
CA LYS A 61 -14.96 -15.94 17.51
C LYS A 61 -14.57 -14.77 18.40
N PHE A 62 -14.49 -13.57 17.85
CA PHE A 62 -14.07 -12.34 18.53
C PHE A 62 -15.12 -11.25 18.34
N PRO A 63 -16.30 -11.39 18.98
CA PRO A 63 -17.33 -10.36 18.93
C PRO A 63 -16.83 -9.09 19.61
N ILE A 64 -17.26 -7.94 19.08
CA ILE A 64 -16.98 -6.59 19.63
C ILE A 64 -17.93 -6.31 20.79
#